data_AF-A0A7J2ZC32-F1
#
_entry.id   AF-A0A7J2ZC32-F1
#
_cell.length_a   1.000
_cell.length_b   1.000
_cell.length_c   1.000
_cell.angle_alpha   90.00
_cell.angle_beta   90.00
_cell.angle_gamma   90.00
#
_symmetry.space_group_name_H-M   'P 1'
#
loop_
_entity.id
_entity.type
_entity.pdbx_description
1 polymer ?
#
loop_
_entity_poly.entity_id
_entity_poly.type
_entity_poly.pdbx_seq_one_letter_code
_entity_poly.pdbx_strand_id
1 'polypeptide(L)'
;MARRVKKTAVSLSYSLQRLYTKISTAKPSAFAIAVIIMAVAVFLYGGGLHLIIMKPIPAAYYGGRFLFVYPQLSEQWVSDSLIAMILFTMGVSGALFIYQSTKYAYKPRQAYLTFIIGAVLLFVAYISLEAVLHYWKGV
;
A
#
# COMPACT_ATOMS: atom_id res chain seq x y z
N MET A 1 10.29 -46.06 -16.04
CA MET A 1 9.82 -44.78 -15.45
C MET A 1 10.87 -43.66 -15.42
N ALA A 2 12.18 -43.94 -15.22
CA ALA A 2 13.23 -42.91 -15.05
C ALA A 2 13.41 -41.91 -16.22
N ARG A 3 13.13 -42.30 -17.48
CA ARG A 3 13.30 -41.41 -18.65
C ARG A 3 12.28 -40.27 -18.75
N ARG A 4 11.06 -40.42 -18.21
CA ARG A 4 10.05 -39.35 -18.23
C ARG A 4 10.36 -38.27 -17.19
N VAL A 5 10.77 -38.66 -15.98
CA VAL A 5 11.16 -37.73 -14.90
C VAL A 5 12.36 -36.86 -15.29
N LYS A 6 13.35 -37.43 -15.99
CA LYS A 6 14.50 -36.68 -16.53
C LYS A 6 14.09 -35.61 -17.56
N LYS A 7 13.09 -35.88 -18.41
CA LYS A 7 12.62 -34.90 -19.40
C LYS A 7 11.88 -33.72 -18.75
N THR A 8 11.08 -33.99 -17.71
CA THR A 8 10.33 -32.94 -17.00
C THR A 8 11.24 -32.02 -16.19
N ALA A 9 12.28 -32.57 -15.54
CA ALA A 9 13.27 -31.78 -14.79
C ALA A 9 14.08 -30.84 -15.71
N VAL A 10 14.43 -31.31 -16.92
CA VAL A 10 15.16 -30.51 -17.92
C VAL A 10 14.27 -29.43 -18.55
N SER A 11 12.98 -29.69 -18.77
CA SER A 11 12.06 -28.65 -19.23
C SER A 11 11.79 -27.58 -18.16
N LEU A 12 11.80 -27.98 -16.88
CA LEU A 12 11.65 -27.06 -15.75
C LEU A 12 12.87 -26.14 -15.62
N SER A 13 14.09 -26.69 -15.64
CA SER A 13 15.31 -25.89 -15.60
C SER A 13 15.42 -24.91 -16.77
N TYR A 14 15.05 -25.35 -17.99
CA TYR A 14 15.02 -24.48 -19.16
C TYR A 14 13.97 -23.36 -19.02
N SER A 15 12.77 -23.66 -18.50
CA SER A 15 11.74 -22.65 -18.26
C SER A 15 12.14 -21.62 -17.19
N LEU A 16 12.81 -22.06 -16.12
CA LEU A 16 13.34 -21.20 -15.06
C LEU A 16 14.47 -20.32 -15.58
N GLN A 17 15.38 -20.88 -16.38
CA GLN A 17 16.47 -20.12 -17.00
C GLN A 17 15.93 -19.09 -18.01
N ARG A 18 14.84 -19.41 -18.71
CA ARG A 18 14.17 -18.50 -19.64
C ARG A 18 13.41 -17.37 -18.92
N LEU A 19 12.78 -17.67 -17.77
CA LEU A 19 12.20 -16.66 -16.88
C LEU A 19 13.28 -15.78 -16.26
N TYR A 20 14.36 -16.37 -15.76
CA TYR A 20 15.51 -15.66 -15.17
C TYR A 20 16.15 -14.72 -16.19
N THR A 21 16.41 -15.18 -17.42
CA THR A 21 16.95 -14.33 -18.49
C THR A 21 15.97 -13.25 -18.92
N LYS A 22 14.66 -13.51 -18.96
CA LYS A 22 13.64 -12.47 -19.22
C LYS A 22 13.60 -11.40 -18.12
N ILE A 23 13.67 -11.79 -16.85
CA ILE A 23 13.66 -10.87 -15.71
C ILE A 23 14.98 -10.11 -15.60
N SER A 24 16.11 -10.79 -15.86
CA SER A 24 17.46 -10.23 -15.80
C SER A 24 17.75 -9.24 -16.94
N THR A 25 17.14 -9.44 -18.12
CA THR A 25 17.27 -8.52 -19.25
C THR A 25 16.17 -7.46 -19.30
N ALA A 26 15.07 -7.65 -18.56
CA ALA A 26 14.06 -6.62 -18.37
C ALA A 26 14.64 -5.53 -17.47
N LYS A 27 15.06 -4.41 -18.06
CA LYS A 27 15.34 -3.17 -17.32
C LYS A 27 14.03 -2.72 -16.68
N PRO A 28 13.79 -2.94 -15.38
CA PRO A 28 12.50 -2.60 -14.80
C PRO A 28 12.40 -1.07 -14.80
N SER A 29 11.24 -0.54 -15.19
CA SER A 29 11.02 0.90 -15.15
C SER A 29 11.22 1.40 -13.72
N ALA A 30 12.06 2.42 -13.53
CA ALA A 30 12.29 3.01 -12.20
C ALA A 30 10.97 3.44 -11.52
N PHE A 31 9.99 3.85 -12.32
CA PHE A 31 8.63 4.13 -11.85
C PHE A 31 7.95 2.88 -11.28
N ALA A 32 8.01 1.75 -11.98
CA ALA A 32 7.39 0.50 -11.51
C ALA A 32 8.04 0.01 -10.21
N ILE A 33 9.37 0.13 -10.09
CA ILE A 33 10.09 -0.19 -8.86
C ILE A 33 9.63 0.72 -7.72
N ALA A 34 9.52 2.03 -7.96
CA ALA A 34 9.04 2.97 -6.95
C ALA A 34 7.60 2.64 -6.49
N VAL A 35 6.70 2.30 -7.42
CA VAL A 35 5.33 1.87 -7.07
C VAL A 35 5.34 0.60 -6.22
N ILE A 36 6.15 -0.40 -6.55
CA ILE A 36 6.25 -1.64 -5.78
C ILE A 36 6.78 -1.36 -4.36
N ILE A 37 7.86 -0.60 -4.25
CA ILE A 37 8.43 -0.23 -2.93
C ILE A 37 7.39 0.50 -2.09
N MET A 38 6.64 1.42 -2.70
CA MET A 38 5.61 2.17 -2.02
C MET A 38 4.45 1.28 -1.55
N ALA A 39 3.99 0.37 -2.42
CA ALA A 39 2.94 -0.59 -2.07
C ALA A 39 3.36 -1.49 -0.91
N VAL A 40 4.62 -1.96 -0.90
CA VAL A 40 5.19 -2.74 0.20
C VAL A 40 5.25 -1.91 1.48
N ALA A 41 5.72 -0.66 1.41
CA ALA A 41 5.77 0.22 2.59
C ALA A 41 4.35 0.45 3.18
N VAL A 42 3.38 0.81 2.34
CA VAL A 42 1.97 0.98 2.77
C VAL A 42 1.42 -0.29 3.38
N PHE A 43 1.70 -1.45 2.78
CA PHE A 43 1.26 -2.74 3.31
C PHE A 43 1.85 -3.03 4.69
N LEU A 44 3.15 -2.79 4.86
CA LEU A 44 3.84 -3.02 6.14
C LEU A 44 3.34 -2.07 7.23
N TYR A 45 3.31 -0.76 6.96
CA TYR A 45 2.84 0.24 7.92
C TYR A 45 1.34 0.15 8.21
N GLY A 46 0.55 -0.28 7.24
CA GLY A 46 -0.90 -0.45 7.39
C GLY A 46 -1.31 -1.64 8.26
N GLY A 47 -0.39 -2.51 8.68
CA GLY A 47 -0.71 -3.70 9.48
C GLY A 47 -0.83 -5.00 8.67
N GLY A 48 -0.31 -5.03 7.44
CA GLY A 48 -0.35 -6.20 6.56
C GLY A 48 0.28 -7.46 7.17
N LEU A 49 1.35 -7.32 7.96
CA LEU A 49 1.93 -8.44 8.69
C LEU A 49 1.01 -8.93 9.82
N HIS A 50 0.39 -8.01 10.55
CA HIS A 50 -0.54 -8.34 11.64
C HIS A 50 -1.73 -9.14 11.11
N LEU A 51 -2.28 -8.74 9.96
CA LEU A 51 -3.34 -9.46 9.25
C LEU A 51 -2.98 -10.92 8.95
N ILE A 52 -1.77 -11.18 8.47
CA ILE A 52 -1.31 -12.53 8.09
C ILE A 52 -1.11 -13.41 9.33
N ILE A 53 -0.53 -12.84 10.39
CA ILE A 53 -0.11 -13.58 11.59
C ILE A 53 -1.29 -13.82 12.52
N MET A 54 -2.00 -12.76 12.93
CA MET A 54 -3.04 -12.83 13.95
C MET A 54 -4.41 -13.23 13.39
N LYS A 55 -4.65 -13.01 12.10
CA LYS A 55 -5.93 -13.28 11.43
C LYS A 55 -7.13 -12.72 12.21
N PRO A 56 -7.15 -11.41 12.49
CA PRO A 56 -8.23 -10.80 13.26
C PRO A 56 -9.56 -10.84 12.50
N ILE A 57 -10.66 -10.75 13.24
CA ILE A 57 -11.99 -10.58 12.64
C ILE A 57 -12.10 -9.20 11.94
N PRO A 58 -12.96 -9.06 10.90
CA PRO A 58 -13.00 -7.83 10.13
C PRO A 58 -13.49 -6.59 10.88
N ALA A 59 -14.51 -6.77 11.72
CA ALA A 59 -15.05 -5.76 12.63
C ALA A 59 -15.96 -6.47 13.66
N ALA A 60 -16.29 -5.80 14.76
CA ALA A 60 -17.22 -6.34 15.75
C ALA A 60 -18.22 -5.29 16.26
N TYR A 61 -19.38 -5.77 16.69
CA TYR A 61 -20.33 -5.01 17.48
C TYR A 61 -20.17 -5.39 18.95
N TYR A 62 -20.11 -4.40 19.83
CA TYR A 62 -20.05 -4.62 21.28
C TYR A 62 -21.17 -3.82 21.95
N GLY A 63 -22.04 -4.50 22.71
CA GLY A 63 -23.15 -3.85 23.42
C GLY A 63 -24.13 -3.09 22.51
N GLY A 64 -24.36 -3.57 21.28
CA GLY A 64 -25.23 -2.91 20.30
C GLY A 64 -24.60 -1.70 19.59
N ARG A 65 -23.34 -1.37 19.87
CA ARG A 65 -22.59 -0.30 19.19
C ARG A 65 -21.58 -0.91 18.22
N PHE A 66 -21.54 -0.37 17.01
CA PHE A 66 -20.44 -0.64 16.08
C PHE A 66 -19.20 0.08 16.61
N LEU A 67 -18.12 -0.66 16.88
CA LEU A 67 -16.84 0.00 17.11
C LEU A 67 -16.22 0.21 15.73
N PHE A 68 -15.66 1.39 15.51
CA PHE A 68 -15.03 1.73 14.24
C PHE A 68 -13.55 1.33 14.19
N VAL A 69 -12.88 1.34 15.34
CA VAL A 69 -11.46 1.04 15.52
C VAL A 69 -11.28 0.12 16.73
N TYR A 70 -10.31 -0.78 16.67
CA TYR A 70 -9.96 -1.62 17.80
C TYR A 70 -9.48 -0.77 19.00
N PRO A 71 -10.04 -0.94 20.21
CA PRO A 71 -9.74 -0.05 21.35
C PRO A 71 -8.29 -0.14 21.87
N GLN A 72 -7.66 -1.30 21.76
CA GLN A 72 -6.29 -1.52 22.24
C GLN A 72 -5.26 -1.14 21.17
N LEU A 73 -4.13 -0.56 21.58
CA LEU A 73 -3.07 -0.17 20.65
C LEU A 73 -2.36 -1.36 19.99
N SER A 74 -2.25 -2.49 20.69
CA SER A 74 -1.50 -3.67 20.25
C SER A 74 -2.25 -4.55 19.25
N GLU A 75 -3.56 -4.37 19.17
CA GLU A 75 -4.48 -5.18 18.38
C GLU A 75 -5.10 -4.33 17.28
N GLN A 76 -5.53 -4.99 16.20
CA GLN A 76 -6.07 -4.31 15.04
C GLN A 76 -7.10 -5.18 14.33
N TRP A 77 -8.18 -4.57 13.82
CA TRP A 77 -9.09 -5.26 12.93
C TRP A 77 -8.67 -5.20 11.46
N VAL A 78 -9.30 -6.05 10.64
CA VAL A 78 -9.09 -5.96 9.18
C VAL A 78 -9.53 -4.60 8.65
N SER A 79 -10.65 -4.08 9.15
CA SER A 79 -11.15 -2.74 8.79
C SER A 79 -10.14 -1.64 9.13
N ASP A 80 -9.60 -1.60 10.35
CA ASP A 80 -8.58 -0.64 10.77
C ASP A 80 -7.37 -0.64 9.83
N SER A 81 -6.91 -1.84 9.44
CA SER A 81 -5.76 -2.03 8.57
C SER A 81 -6.01 -1.55 7.15
N LEU A 82 -7.18 -1.90 6.59
CA LEU A 82 -7.58 -1.43 5.27
C LEU A 82 -7.75 0.09 5.22
N ILE A 83 -8.38 0.68 6.23
CA ILE A 83 -8.57 2.13 6.33
C ILE A 83 -7.20 2.82 6.43
N ALA A 84 -6.28 2.32 7.27
CA ALA A 84 -4.93 2.86 7.37
C ALA A 84 -4.18 2.79 6.02
N MET A 85 -4.24 1.65 5.31
CA MET A 85 -3.60 1.51 3.99
C MET A 85 -4.17 2.48 2.96
N ILE A 86 -5.49 2.70 2.96
CA ILE A 86 -6.14 3.68 2.06
C ILE A 86 -5.65 5.09 2.39
N LEU A 87 -5.64 5.48 3.67
CA LEU A 87 -5.20 6.81 4.10
C LEU A 87 -3.71 7.04 3.80
N PHE A 88 -2.84 6.04 4.03
CA PHE A 88 -1.44 6.14 3.65
C PHE A 88 -1.25 6.28 2.14
N THR A 89 -2.01 5.52 1.33
CA THR A 89 -1.98 5.65 -0.13
C THR A 89 -2.44 7.04 -0.58
N MET A 90 -3.49 7.58 0.03
CA MET A 90 -3.96 8.94 -0.21
C MET A 90 -2.90 9.99 0.17
N GLY A 91 -2.26 9.85 1.34
CA GLY A 91 -1.23 10.78 1.78
C GLY A 91 -0.01 10.78 0.85
N VAL A 92 0.47 9.59 0.46
CA VAL A 92 1.59 9.44 -0.48
C VAL A 92 1.25 9.99 -1.86
N SER A 93 0.08 9.65 -2.41
CA SER A 93 -0.35 10.17 -3.72
C SER A 93 -0.54 11.69 -3.68
N GLY A 94 -1.05 12.23 -2.56
CA GLY A 94 -1.12 13.66 -2.31
C GLY A 94 0.25 14.34 -2.38
N ALA A 95 1.24 13.81 -1.66
CA ALA A 95 2.62 14.29 -1.72
C ALA A 95 3.22 14.21 -3.13
N LEU A 96 2.95 13.13 -3.87
CA LEU A 96 3.41 12.96 -5.26
C LEU A 96 2.80 14.00 -6.19
N PHE A 97 1.52 14.31 -6.06
CA PHE A 97 0.87 15.36 -6.85
C PHE A 97 1.40 16.75 -6.50
N ILE A 98 1.67 17.05 -5.23
CA ILE A 98 2.36 18.28 -4.84
C ILE A 98 3.72 18.36 -5.52
N TYR A 99 4.53 17.30 -5.46
CA TYR A 99 5.82 17.26 -6.14
C TYR A 99 5.67 17.44 -7.67
N GLN A 100 4.70 16.77 -8.28
CA GLN A 100 4.46 16.85 -9.72
C GLN A 100 4.01 18.26 -10.16
N SER A 101 3.28 18.99 -9.30
CA SER A 101 2.86 20.37 -9.56
C SER A 101 4.04 21.30 -9.86
N THR A 102 5.18 21.08 -9.20
CA THR A 102 6.41 21.87 -9.38
C THR A 102 7.03 21.71 -10.78
N LYS A 103 6.72 20.61 -11.47
CA LYS A 103 7.24 20.33 -12.82
C LYS A 103 6.46 21.03 -13.92
N TYR A 104 5.27 21.57 -13.64
CA TYR A 104 4.41 22.25 -14.61
C TYR A 104 4.70 23.76 -14.73
N ALA A 105 5.98 24.15 -14.84
CA ALA A 105 6.41 25.56 -14.83
C ALA A 105 5.73 26.43 -15.91
N TYR A 106 5.50 25.89 -17.10
CA TYR A 106 4.94 26.64 -18.23
C TYR A 106 3.40 26.51 -18.35
N LYS A 107 2.74 25.81 -17.42
CA LYS A 107 1.28 25.60 -17.43
C LYS A 107 0.68 25.92 -16.06
N PRO A 108 0.55 27.21 -15.70
CA PRO A 108 0.25 27.64 -14.33
C PRO A 108 -1.09 27.11 -13.81
N ARG A 109 -2.13 27.08 -14.66
CA ARG A 109 -3.43 26.51 -14.28
C ARG A 109 -3.33 25.03 -13.93
N GLN A 110 -2.56 24.27 -14.69
CA GLN A 110 -2.37 22.84 -14.45
C GLN A 110 -1.56 22.61 -13.18
N ALA A 111 -0.46 23.36 -13.00
CA ALA A 111 0.34 23.32 -11.78
C ALA A 111 -0.54 23.55 -10.54
N TYR A 112 -1.35 24.62 -10.56
CA TYR A 112 -2.21 25.00 -9.46
C TYR A 112 -3.26 23.93 -9.12
N LEU A 113 -3.95 23.38 -10.13
CA LEU A 113 -4.96 22.33 -9.89
C LEU A 113 -4.32 21.05 -9.33
N THR A 114 -3.18 20.62 -9.89
CA THR A 114 -2.45 19.44 -9.39
C THR A 114 -1.96 19.66 -7.94
N PHE A 115 -1.50 20.86 -7.62
CA PHE A 115 -1.11 21.23 -6.26
C PHE A 115 -2.29 21.15 -5.30
N ILE A 116 -3.44 21.74 -5.62
CA ILE A 116 -4.64 21.71 -4.78
C ILE A 116 -5.09 20.28 -4.52
N ILE A 117 -5.20 19.46 -5.58
CA ILE A 117 -5.63 18.07 -5.44
C ILE A 117 -4.67 17.32 -4.52
N GLY A 118 -3.35 17.52 -4.71
CA GLY A 118 -2.34 16.91 -3.85
C GLY A 118 -2.43 17.35 -2.39
N ALA A 119 -2.60 18.65 -2.16
CA ALA A 119 -2.75 19.23 -0.82
C ALA A 119 -4.00 18.70 -0.12
N VAL A 120 -5.15 18.69 -0.80
CA VAL A 120 -6.40 18.17 -0.24
C VAL A 120 -6.27 16.70 0.14
N LEU A 121 -5.70 15.86 -0.74
CA LEU A 121 -5.48 14.44 -0.43
C LEU A 121 -4.59 14.25 0.80
N LEU A 122 -3.50 15.01 0.89
CA LEU A 122 -2.56 14.92 2.01
C LEU A 122 -3.20 15.38 3.32
N PHE A 123 -3.90 16.51 3.32
CA PHE A 123 -4.57 17.02 4.52
C PHE A 123 -5.72 16.12 4.96
N VAL A 124 -6.54 15.62 4.05
CA VAL A 124 -7.62 14.67 4.39
C VAL A 124 -7.03 13.42 5.02
N ALA A 125 -5.95 12.86 4.45
CA ALA A 125 -5.28 11.70 5.02
C ALA A 125 -4.74 11.99 6.43
N TYR A 126 -4.04 13.11 6.62
CA TYR A 126 -3.45 13.49 7.90
C TYR A 126 -4.51 13.74 8.98
N ILE A 127 -5.53 14.55 8.68
CA ILE A 127 -6.61 14.88 9.64
C ILE A 127 -7.38 13.62 10.02
N SER A 128 -7.64 12.72 9.07
CA SER A 128 -8.34 11.47 9.36
C SER A 128 -7.53 10.56 10.28
N LEU A 129 -6.21 10.45 10.06
CA LEU A 129 -5.32 9.67 10.94
C LEU A 129 -5.25 10.28 12.34
N GLU A 130 -5.08 11.59 12.44
CA GLU A 130 -5.03 12.31 13.70
C GLU A 130 -6.34 12.15 14.49
N ALA A 131 -7.48 12.26 13.81
CA ALA A 131 -8.78 12.04 14.42
C ALA A 131 -8.92 10.59 14.94
N VAL A 132 -8.43 9.60 14.20
CA VAL A 132 -8.44 8.21 14.66
C VAL A 132 -7.58 8.04 15.92
N LEU A 133 -6.37 8.58 15.94
CA LEU A 133 -5.47 8.47 17.09
C LEU A 133 -6.06 9.16 18.33
N HIS A 134 -6.44 10.43 18.20
CA HIS A 134 -6.90 11.23 19.33
C HIS A 134 -8.26 10.76 19.88
N TYR A 135 -9.26 10.50 19.02
CA TYR A 135 -10.60 10.15 19.49
C TYR A 135 -10.78 8.67 19.83
N TRP A 136 -10.05 7.77 19.19
CA TRP A 136 -10.26 6.33 19.36
C TRP A 136 -9.15 5.63 20.13
N LYS A 137 -7.91 6.13 20.06
CA LYS A 137 -6.79 5.54 20.79
C LYS A 137 -6.36 6.36 22.02
N GLY A 138 -6.77 7.63 22.11
CA GLY A 138 -6.52 8.48 23.28
C GLY A 138 -5.05 8.82 23.47
N VAL A 139 -4.28 8.85 22.37
CA VAL A 139 -2.87 9.25 22.29
C VAL A 139 -2.79 10.45 21.36
#